data_AF-A0A840F7W8-F1
#
_entry.id   AF-A0A840F7W8-F1
#
_cell.length_a   1.000
_cell.length_b   1.000
_cell.length_c   1.000
_cell.angle_alpha   90.00
_cell.angle_beta   90.00
_cell.angle_gamma   90.00
#
_symmetry.space_group_name_H-M   'P 1'
#
loop_
_entity.id
_entity.type
_entity.pdbx_description
1 polymer ?
#
loop_
_entity_poly.entity_id
_entity_poly.type
_entity_poly.pdbx_seq_one_letter_code
_entity_poly.pdbx_strand_id
1 'polypeptide(L)'
;MRYFRRFAPVRAYRDLRYFLATREPYEYWFLIAAMAITGFLVWAFAHDSRFEREYRPEIVYVEQWRADRSDADIVAQQKIDGPIKAKRMAEQKAREDKVKAQFQAVDNAMDKWGL
;
A
#
# COMPACT_ATOMS: atom_id res chain seq x y z
N MET A 1 -44.21 9.98 2.63
CA MET A 1 -43.18 9.06 3.17
C MET A 1 -43.80 8.08 4.18
N ARG A 2 -44.40 6.97 3.74
CA ARG A 2 -45.11 6.00 4.62
C ARG A 2 -44.28 4.75 5.00
N TYR A 3 -43.05 4.66 4.49
CA TYR A 3 -42.17 3.50 4.65
C TYR A 3 -41.67 3.35 6.09
N PHE A 4 -41.23 4.45 6.71
CA PHE A 4 -40.75 4.47 8.09
C PHE A 4 -41.84 4.21 9.14
N ARG A 5 -43.13 4.30 8.80
CA ARG A 5 -44.23 3.98 9.74
C ARG A 5 -44.30 2.49 10.09
N ARG A 6 -43.68 1.61 9.30
CA ARG A 6 -43.59 0.17 9.56
C ARG A 6 -42.35 -0.19 10.39
N PHE A 7 -41.35 0.69 10.43
CA PHE A 7 -40.16 0.50 11.23
C PHE A 7 -40.39 1.20 12.57
N ALA A 8 -40.37 0.43 13.66
CA ALA A 8 -40.49 0.96 15.01
C ALA A 8 -39.10 0.92 15.70
N PRO A 9 -38.15 1.78 15.30
CA PRO A 9 -36.76 1.71 15.76
C PRO A 9 -36.64 1.84 17.29
N VAL A 10 -37.49 2.67 17.90
CA VAL A 10 -37.55 2.84 19.37
C VAL A 10 -38.00 1.54 20.05
N ARG A 11 -38.96 0.82 19.46
CA ARG A 11 -39.38 -0.49 19.98
C ARG A 11 -38.30 -1.54 19.78
N ALA A 12 -37.66 -1.57 18.61
CA ALA A 12 -36.58 -2.51 18.32
C ALA A 12 -35.39 -2.34 19.29
N TYR A 13 -35.01 -1.10 19.61
CA TYR A 13 -33.96 -0.86 20.60
C TYR A 13 -34.37 -1.31 22.01
N ARG A 14 -35.60 -1.04 22.43
CA ARG A 14 -36.11 -1.49 23.74
C ARG A 14 -36.18 -3.01 23.82
N ASP A 15 -36.58 -3.66 22.74
CA ASP A 15 -36.64 -5.12 22.61
C ASP A 15 -35.24 -5.73 22.69
N LEU A 16 -34.28 -5.20 21.93
CA LEU A 16 -32.88 -5.61 21.99
C LEU A 16 -32.28 -5.43 23.40
N ARG A 17 -32.55 -4.29 24.06
CA ARG A 17 -32.10 -4.06 25.43
C ARG A 17 -32.70 -5.07 26.41
N TYR A 18 -33.99 -5.36 26.28
CA TYR A 18 -34.66 -6.34 27.13
C TYR A 18 -34.10 -7.75 26.90
N PHE A 19 -33.94 -8.13 25.63
CA PHE A 19 -33.35 -9.39 25.23
C PHE A 19 -31.95 -9.58 25.82
N LEU A 20 -31.09 -8.56 25.74
CA LEU A 20 -29.76 -8.60 26.35
C LEU A 20 -29.87 -8.72 27.88
N ALA A 21 -30.72 -7.91 28.54
CA ALA A 21 -30.87 -7.94 29.99
C ALA A 21 -31.32 -9.31 30.58
N THR A 22 -31.99 -10.16 29.79
CA THR A 22 -32.40 -11.51 30.21
C THR A 22 -31.34 -12.60 29.99
N ARG A 23 -30.17 -12.27 29.42
CA ARG A 23 -29.12 -13.23 29.04
C ARG A 23 -28.17 -13.55 30.18
N GLU A 24 -27.59 -14.74 30.11
CA GLU A 24 -26.61 -15.20 31.08
C GLU A 24 -25.26 -14.48 30.91
N PRO A 25 -24.47 -14.30 31.99
CA PRO A 25 -23.21 -13.55 31.93
C PRO A 25 -22.19 -14.07 30.90
N TYR A 26 -22.20 -15.38 30.62
CA TYR A 26 -21.26 -16.01 29.66
C TYR A 26 -21.63 -15.74 28.20
N GLU A 27 -22.90 -15.50 27.87
CA GLU A 27 -23.33 -15.22 26.49
C GLU A 27 -22.74 -13.89 25.98
N TYR A 28 -22.46 -12.95 26.89
CA TYR A 28 -21.77 -11.70 26.56
C TYR A 28 -20.31 -11.93 26.15
N TRP A 29 -19.62 -12.87 26.78
CA TRP A 29 -18.25 -13.21 26.39
C TRP A 29 -18.20 -13.83 24.99
N PHE A 30 -19.17 -14.67 24.65
CA PHE A 30 -19.31 -15.20 23.28
C PHE A 30 -19.64 -14.09 22.27
N LEU A 31 -20.51 -13.14 22.62
CA LEU A 31 -20.79 -11.98 21.78
C LEU A 31 -19.53 -11.15 21.52
N ILE A 32 -18.77 -10.84 22.57
CA ILE A 32 -17.51 -10.09 22.46
C ILE A 32 -16.51 -10.83 21.59
N ALA A 33 -16.34 -12.14 21.80
CA ALA A 33 -15.44 -12.96 21.00
C ALA A 33 -15.83 -12.98 19.51
N ALA A 34 -17.13 -13.12 19.22
CA ALA A 34 -17.63 -13.10 17.84
C ALA A 34 -17.37 -11.74 17.16
N MET A 35 -17.67 -10.63 17.84
CA MET A 35 -17.40 -9.29 17.33
C MET A 35 -15.90 -9.04 17.17
N ALA A 36 -15.06 -9.52 18.08
CA ALA A 36 -13.62 -9.37 18.02
C ALA A 36 -13.02 -10.12 16.84
N ILE A 37 -13.39 -11.38 16.64
CA ILE A 37 -12.87 -12.20 15.53
C ILE A 37 -13.31 -11.61 14.18
N THR A 38 -14.59 -11.28 14.05
CA THR A 38 -15.11 -10.69 12.80
C THR A 38 -14.52 -9.32 12.52
N GLY A 39 -14.45 -8.45 13.54
CA GLY A 39 -13.83 -7.14 13.43
C GLY A 39 -12.33 -7.21 13.10
N PHE A 40 -11.61 -8.16 13.69
CA PHE A 40 -10.21 -8.42 13.39
C PHE A 40 -10.00 -8.81 11.93
N LEU A 41 -10.83 -9.70 11.38
CA LEU A 41 -10.73 -10.09 9.96
C LEU A 41 -10.96 -8.89 9.04
N VAL A 42 -12.02 -8.12 9.28
CA VAL A 42 -12.29 -6.90 8.49
C VAL A 42 -11.13 -5.91 8.58
N TRP A 43 -10.60 -5.70 9.78
CA TRP A 43 -9.45 -4.83 10.00
C TRP A 43 -8.20 -5.34 9.28
N ALA A 44 -7.91 -6.64 9.34
CA ALA A 44 -6.76 -7.24 8.68
C ALA A 44 -6.83 -7.04 7.16
N PHE A 45 -7.99 -7.30 6.55
CA PHE A 45 -8.20 -7.03 5.12
C PHE A 45 -8.07 -5.54 4.78
N ALA A 46 -8.63 -4.66 5.60
CA ALA A 46 -8.53 -3.20 5.37
C ALA A 46 -7.10 -2.66 5.56
N HIS A 47 -6.32 -3.27 6.45
CA HIS A 47 -4.92 -2.90 6.69
C HIS A 47 -4.00 -3.42 5.58
N ASP A 48 -4.28 -4.63 5.08
CA ASP A 48 -3.49 -5.30 4.04
C ASP A 48 -3.94 -4.97 2.62
N SER A 49 -5.06 -4.26 2.43
CA SER A 49 -5.51 -3.79 1.12
C SER A 49 -4.62 -2.66 0.59
N ARG A 50 -3.41 -3.01 0.17
CA ARG A 50 -2.56 -2.18 -0.68
C ARG A 50 -2.83 -2.59 -2.12
N PHE A 51 -3.68 -1.82 -2.78
CA PHE A 51 -3.80 -1.94 -4.22
C PHE A 51 -2.51 -1.37 -4.82
N GLU A 52 -1.67 -2.23 -5.40
CA GLU A 52 -0.59 -1.78 -6.29
C GLU A 52 -1.25 -0.85 -7.33
N ARG A 53 -0.74 0.37 -7.49
CA ARG A 53 -1.27 1.30 -8.50
C ARG A 53 -1.29 0.56 -9.83
N GLU A 54 -2.44 0.60 -10.51
CA GLU A 54 -2.59 0.02 -11.85
C GLU A 54 -1.38 0.40 -12.69
N TYR A 55 -0.63 -0.61 -13.14
CA TYR A 55 0.62 -0.41 -13.87
C TYR A 55 0.30 0.36 -15.15
N ARG A 56 0.63 1.66 -15.16
CA ARG A 56 0.62 2.47 -16.37
C ARG A 56 2.04 2.49 -16.90
N PRO A 57 2.34 1.85 -18.05
CA PRO A 57 3.65 1.95 -18.64
C PRO A 57 3.95 3.42 -18.91
N GLU A 58 5.04 3.93 -18.37
CA GLU A 58 5.60 5.20 -18.78
C GLU A 58 6.14 5.00 -20.20
N ILE A 59 5.38 5.46 -21.20
CA ILE A 59 5.83 5.40 -22.60
C ILE A 59 6.95 6.43 -22.72
N VAL A 60 8.20 5.97 -22.54
CA VAL A 60 9.39 6.76 -22.81
C VAL A 60 9.56 6.86 -24.31
N TYR A 61 9.06 7.95 -24.90
CA TYR A 61 9.34 8.27 -26.29
C TYR A 61 10.83 8.59 -26.42
N VAL A 62 11.52 7.89 -27.32
CA VAL A 62 12.90 8.23 -27.67
C VAL A 62 12.86 9.55 -28.43
N GLU A 63 13.69 10.52 -28.02
CA GLU A 63 13.79 11.79 -28.72
C GLU A 63 14.23 11.55 -30.17
N GLN A 64 13.40 12.00 -31.12
CA GLN A 64 13.72 11.96 -32.54
C GLN A 64 14.61 13.16 -32.88
N TRP A 65 15.88 12.89 -33.14
CA TRP A 65 16.82 13.93 -33.53
C TRP A 65 16.64 14.27 -35.01
N ARG A 66 16.60 15.56 -35.32
CA ARG A 66 16.64 16.04 -36.70
C ARG A 66 17.96 15.65 -37.37
N ALA A 67 17.89 15.24 -38.63
CA ALA A 67 19.07 14.83 -39.42
C ALA A 67 20.01 16.00 -39.77
N ASP A 68 19.51 17.24 -39.73
CA ASP A 68 20.22 18.47 -40.09
C ASP A 68 20.81 19.22 -38.87
N ARG A 69 20.91 18.58 -37.69
CA ARG A 69 21.48 19.20 -36.48
C ARG A 69 22.97 19.52 -36.65
N SER A 70 23.41 20.68 -36.16
CA SER A 70 24.83 21.07 -36.16
C SER A 70 25.55 20.51 -34.94
N ASP A 71 26.86 20.24 -35.04
CA ASP A 71 27.71 19.83 -33.91
C ASP A 71 27.65 20.80 -32.72
N ALA A 72 27.45 22.10 -32.98
CA ALA A 72 27.27 23.10 -31.92
C ALA A 72 26.00 22.82 -31.08
N ASP A 73 24.91 22.42 -31.72
CA ASP A 73 23.65 22.07 -31.06
C ASP A 73 23.80 20.79 -30.23
N ILE A 74 24.61 19.83 -30.71
CA ILE A 74 24.93 18.59 -29.99
C ILE A 74 25.63 18.90 -28.67
N VAL A 75 26.67 19.73 -28.72
CA VAL A 75 27.47 20.06 -27.54
C VAL A 75 26.66 20.89 -26.55
N ALA A 76 25.80 21.79 -27.03
CA ALA A 76 24.89 22.55 -26.18
C ALA A 76 23.93 21.63 -25.41
N GLN A 77 23.30 20.67 -26.10
CA GLN A 77 22.38 19.73 -25.49
C GLN A 77 23.09 18.77 -24.52
N GLN A 78 24.27 18.28 -24.86
CA GLN A 78 25.07 17.42 -23.97
C GLN A 78 25.44 18.08 -22.64
N LYS A 79 25.67 19.39 -22.64
CA LYS A 79 25.93 20.15 -21.39
C LYS A 79 24.71 20.17 -20.47
N ILE A 80 23.50 20.13 -21.03
CA ILE A 80 22.23 20.09 -20.29
C ILE A 80 21.94 18.67 -19.82
N ASP A 81 22.10 17.67 -20.69
CA ASP A 81 21.75 16.28 -20.39
C ASP A 81 22.76 15.59 -19.48
N GLY A 82 24.04 15.97 -19.56
CA GLY A 82 25.14 15.44 -18.74
C GLY A 82 24.83 15.41 -17.24
N PRO A 83 24.52 16.55 -16.59
CA PRO A 83 24.20 16.57 -15.17
C PRO A 83 22.92 15.80 -14.82
N ILE A 84 21.90 15.82 -15.69
CA ILE A 84 20.64 15.08 -15.50
C ILE A 84 20.91 13.58 -15.52
N LYS A 85 21.71 13.10 -16.47
CA LYS A 85 22.12 11.69 -16.57
C LYS A 85 22.98 11.28 -15.39
N ALA A 86 23.94 12.10 -14.98
CA ALA A 86 24.79 11.84 -13.83
C ALA A 86 23.98 11.68 -12.53
N LYS A 87 22.99 12.56 -12.31
CA LYS A 87 22.08 12.47 -11.16
C LYS A 87 21.25 11.18 -11.18
N ARG A 88 20.65 10.83 -12.33
CA ARG A 88 19.88 9.58 -12.48
C ARG A 88 20.73 8.34 -12.22
N MET A 89 21.97 8.32 -12.74
CA MET A 89 22.91 7.22 -12.51
C MET A 89 23.32 7.11 -11.04
N ALA A 90 23.56 8.24 -10.36
CA ALA A 90 23.89 8.26 -8.94
C ALA A 90 22.73 7.75 -8.07
N GLU A 91 21.49 8.15 -8.38
CA GLU A 91 20.30 7.65 -7.69
C GLU A 91 20.07 6.15 -7.92
N GLN A 92 20.27 5.66 -9.14
CA GLN A 92 20.19 4.22 -9.44
C GLN A 92 21.25 3.44 -8.66
N LYS A 93 22.51 3.89 -8.71
CA LYS A 93 23.61 3.25 -7.96
C LYS A 93 23.35 3.24 -6.46
N ALA A 94 22.86 4.34 -5.90
CA ALA A 94 22.52 4.40 -4.48
C ALA A 94 21.38 3.45 -4.10
N ARG A 95 20.41 3.21 -5.00
CA ARG A 95 19.37 2.19 -4.79
C ARG A 95 19.95 0.78 -4.85
N GLU A 96 20.77 0.49 -5.85
CA GLU A 96 21.44 -0.80 -5.99
C GLU A 96 22.33 -1.12 -4.79
N ASP A 97 23.12 -0.16 -4.32
CA ASP A 97 24.02 -0.34 -3.18
C ASP A 97 23.23 -0.59 -1.88
N LYS A 98 22.08 0.08 -1.69
CA LYS A 98 21.17 -0.20 -0.55
C LYS A 98 20.62 -1.61 -0.60
N VAL A 99 20.16 -2.05 -1.77
CA VAL A 99 19.61 -3.39 -1.98
C VAL A 99 20.70 -4.43 -1.73
N LYS A 100 21.90 -4.26 -2.29
CA LYS A 100 23.04 -5.14 -2.04
C LYS A 100 23.39 -5.21 -0.56
N ALA A 101 23.43 -4.08 0.14
CA ALA A 101 23.72 -4.04 1.58
C ALA A 101 22.67 -4.78 2.41
N GLN A 102 21.38 -4.68 2.05
CA GLN A 102 20.31 -5.44 2.71
C GLN A 102 20.50 -6.94 2.52
N PHE A 103 20.78 -7.39 1.29
CA PHE A 103 21.06 -8.80 1.02
C PHE A 103 22.31 -9.30 1.74
N GLN A 104 23.40 -8.53 1.73
CA GLN A 104 24.61 -8.87 2.48
C GLN A 104 24.37 -8.97 3.99
N ALA A 105 23.52 -8.11 4.56
CA ALA A 105 23.19 -8.19 5.99
C ALA A 105 22.41 -9.47 6.33
N VAL A 106 21.51 -9.89 5.44
CA VAL A 106 20.77 -11.16 5.59
C VAL A 106 21.72 -12.35 5.43
N ASP A 107 22.57 -12.34 4.41
CA ASP A 107 23.56 -13.38 4.13
C ASP A 107 24.51 -13.59 5.32
N ASN A 108 25.08 -12.51 5.86
CA ASN A 108 25.92 -12.55 7.06
C ASN A 108 25.17 -13.08 8.31
N ALA A 109 23.86 -12.84 8.41
CA ALA A 109 23.06 -13.35 9.51
C ALA A 109 22.79 -14.86 9.36
N MET A 110 22.58 -15.35 8.14
CA MET A 110 22.43 -16.76 7.81
C MET A 110 23.73 -17.54 8.09
N ASP A 111 24.87 -17.02 7.61
CA ASP A 111 26.20 -17.57 7.88
C ASP A 111 26.45 -17.71 9.40
N LYS A 112 26.07 -16.69 10.18
CA LYS A 112 26.21 -16.71 11.64
C LYS A 112 25.34 -17.77 12.31
N TRP A 113 24.22 -18.13 11.71
CA TRP A 113 23.31 -19.19 12.17
C TRP A 113 23.65 -20.56 11.60
N GLY A 114 24.65 -20.67 10.73
CA GLY A 114 25.11 -21.93 10.14
C GLY A 114 24.15 -22.52 9.10
N LEU A 115 23.34 -21.66 8.47
CA LEU A 115 22.44 -21.96 7.35
C LEU A 115 23.00 -21.38 6.06
#